data_AF-A0A2E9J5M6-F1
#
_entry.id   AF-A0A2E9J5M6-F1
#
_cell.length_a   1.000
_cell.length_b   1.000
_cell.length_c   1.000
_cell.angle_alpha   90.00
_cell.angle_beta   90.00
_cell.angle_gamma   90.00
#
_symmetry.space_group_name_H-M   'P 1'
#
loop_
_entity.id
_entity.type
_entity.pdbx_description
1 polymer ?
#
loop_
_entity_poly.entity_id
_entity_poly.type
_entity_poly.pdbx_seq_one_letter_code
_entity_poly.pdbx_strand_id
1 'polypeptide(L)'
;MKKNDISNKIVFISLTFLTFIFYWYGKEIATYLDSKWILKYPKHHTIPFAIYTTSFVKWLINEASFGLFTFNDLTRFFAWIIEQPYNIVLAVLSKGILSGQGQDAIQLMGPLSWISVVGIFFTFALYTKDKFLILLVLLSIVYLAVFDQWQSSMITLSSIIIAVPIGVLLGILLGILSYKSKILEKIITPILDLMQTVPVFAYLVPILVMFGFGPVSALIATIIYAMPPMVRTTLLALNNIDPQIKESGIMSGCTDRQLMWKVLIPVSKPTLLIGVNQVIMLSLNMVIIASMIGAGGLGYDVLASLRRLDIGGGIESGIAIVVIAIALDRLSQSFANLPTLSKKTEQTFFAKYKKIIYLIFYIIAIYILGSFIPFFKLFPEELMINTSLFWEELVKYININYFDNLESFKITLLTFFMLPIKKFFLGIPWPWFIFIITIIGWYFGKYKLASLCLILSIFIVTTGLWQKAMITLYLCGSSVIIASIIGIPLGVWAGLNNKANKILTAFIDTLQTLPSFVYLIPVVMLFRVGDFTAMIGDPSDRNKTRPQLTLEEAKANAESYIKQSKVILDVKNLKVLF
;
A
#
# COMPACT_ATOMS: atom_id res chain seq x y z
N MET A 1 -27.56 19.66 32.38
CA MET A 1 -27.71 18.52 31.46
C MET A 1 -29.04 18.69 30.71
N LYS A 2 -29.00 18.99 29.41
CA LYS A 2 -30.17 19.51 28.65
C LYS A 2 -31.10 18.37 28.23
N LYS A 3 -32.42 18.61 28.28
CA LYS A 3 -33.55 17.71 27.91
C LYS A 3 -33.36 16.92 26.59
N ASN A 4 -32.58 17.47 25.65
CA ASN A 4 -32.25 16.82 24.37
C ASN A 4 -31.40 15.54 24.53
N ASP A 5 -30.52 15.44 25.53
CA ASP A 5 -29.69 14.24 25.71
C ASP A 5 -30.52 13.01 26.12
N ILE A 6 -31.59 13.22 26.89
CA ILE A 6 -32.45 12.12 27.36
C ILE A 6 -33.31 11.60 26.21
N SER A 7 -33.92 12.50 25.43
CA SER A 7 -34.69 12.13 24.24
C SER A 7 -33.83 11.37 23.23
N ASN A 8 -32.62 11.86 22.96
CA ASN A 8 -31.68 11.22 22.05
C ASN A 8 -31.28 9.82 22.55
N LYS A 9 -30.96 9.66 23.83
CA LYS A 9 -30.66 8.35 24.42
C LYS A 9 -31.84 7.38 24.28
N ILE A 10 -33.07 7.82 24.52
CA ILE A 10 -34.27 6.98 24.35
C ILE A 10 -34.43 6.53 22.90
N VAL A 11 -34.20 7.42 21.92
CA VAL A 11 -34.25 7.07 20.49
C VAL A 11 -33.18 6.04 20.12
N PHE A 12 -31.95 6.18 20.61
CA PHE A 12 -30.90 5.20 20.35
C PHE A 12 -31.16 3.84 21.03
N ILE A 13 -31.70 3.85 22.25
CA ILE A 13 -32.08 2.63 22.98
C ILE A 13 -33.25 1.92 22.27
N SER A 14 -34.25 2.66 21.78
CA SER A 14 -35.38 2.05 21.06
C SER A 14 -34.96 1.51 19.69
N LEU A 15 -34.10 2.23 18.95
CA LEU A 15 -33.56 1.76 17.68
C LEU A 15 -32.71 0.50 17.84
N THR A 16 -31.86 0.44 18.86
CA THR A 16 -31.06 -0.76 19.14
C THR A 16 -31.94 -1.94 19.51
N PHE A 17 -32.94 -1.74 20.38
CA PHE A 17 -33.90 -2.79 20.73
C PHE A 17 -34.68 -3.32 19.51
N LEU A 18 -35.22 -2.42 18.68
CA LEU A 18 -35.90 -2.79 17.43
C LEU A 18 -34.97 -3.55 16.47
N THR A 19 -33.69 -3.20 16.41
CA THR A 19 -32.71 -3.91 15.59
C THR A 19 -32.51 -5.35 16.04
N PHE A 20 -32.47 -5.60 17.35
CA PHE A 20 -32.41 -6.96 17.89
C PHE A 20 -33.69 -7.75 17.60
N ILE A 21 -34.87 -7.12 17.64
CA ILE A 21 -36.13 -7.75 17.23
C ILE A 21 -36.08 -8.15 15.76
N PHE A 22 -35.69 -7.24 14.87
CA PHE A 22 -35.57 -7.53 13.44
C PHE A 22 -34.48 -8.56 13.13
N TYR A 23 -33.41 -8.62 13.93
CA TYR A 23 -32.41 -9.67 13.80
C TYR A 23 -32.98 -11.05 14.15
N TRP A 24 -33.67 -11.18 15.29
CA TRP A 24 -34.19 -12.47 15.76
C TRP A 24 -35.38 -12.96 14.93
N TYR A 25 -36.32 -12.07 14.63
CA TYR A 25 -37.60 -12.41 14.00
C TYR A 25 -37.70 -12.00 12.53
N GLY A 26 -36.73 -11.26 11.98
CA GLY A 26 -36.82 -10.71 10.62
C GLY A 26 -36.98 -11.77 9.53
N LYS A 27 -36.42 -12.97 9.74
CA LYS A 27 -36.61 -14.10 8.82
C LYS A 27 -38.04 -14.61 8.82
N GLU A 28 -38.62 -14.79 10.00
CA GLU A 28 -40.00 -15.24 10.19
C GLU A 28 -41.01 -14.19 9.70
N ILE A 29 -40.76 -12.91 10.02
CA ILE A 29 -41.55 -11.77 9.54
C ILE A 29 -41.52 -11.68 8.01
N ALA A 30 -40.34 -11.82 7.39
CA ALA A 30 -40.21 -11.76 5.94
C ALA A 30 -40.90 -12.95 5.24
N THR A 31 -40.88 -14.14 5.84
CA THR A 31 -41.62 -15.30 5.32
C THR A 31 -43.12 -15.17 5.51
N TYR A 32 -43.57 -14.61 6.64
CA TYR A 32 -44.98 -14.36 6.92
C TYR A 32 -45.59 -13.32 5.98
N LEU A 33 -44.83 -12.27 5.64
CA LEU A 33 -45.23 -11.20 4.73
C LEU A 33 -44.98 -11.51 3.24
N ASP A 34 -44.61 -12.75 2.89
CA ASP A 34 -44.12 -13.18 1.56
C ASP A 34 -43.09 -12.22 0.90
N SER A 35 -42.34 -11.53 1.75
CA SER A 35 -41.49 -10.41 1.38
C SER A 35 -40.02 -10.79 1.51
N LYS A 36 -39.63 -11.89 0.84
CA LYS A 36 -38.23 -12.37 0.80
C LYS A 36 -37.25 -11.33 0.25
N TRP A 37 -37.77 -10.34 -0.48
CA TRP A 37 -37.01 -9.18 -0.99
C TRP A 37 -36.40 -8.32 0.11
N ILE A 38 -36.98 -8.32 1.32
CA ILE A 38 -36.53 -7.54 2.50
C ILE A 38 -35.19 -8.05 3.04
N LEU A 39 -34.91 -9.35 2.88
CA LEU A 39 -33.65 -9.98 3.29
C LEU A 39 -32.65 -10.06 2.13
N LYS A 40 -33.16 -10.30 0.91
CA LYS A 40 -32.32 -10.42 -0.28
C LYS A 40 -32.90 -9.59 -1.40
N TYR A 41 -32.16 -8.57 -1.80
CA TYR A 41 -32.56 -7.68 -2.88
C TYR A 41 -32.83 -8.47 -4.18
N PRO A 42 -33.96 -8.22 -4.89
CA PRO A 42 -34.32 -8.96 -6.09
C PRO A 42 -33.30 -8.76 -7.22
N LYS A 43 -32.82 -9.87 -7.81
CA LYS A 43 -31.85 -9.81 -8.92
C LYS A 43 -32.36 -9.05 -10.16
N HIS A 44 -33.66 -9.06 -10.43
CA HIS A 44 -34.22 -8.35 -11.59
C HIS A 44 -34.20 -6.83 -11.45
N HIS A 45 -34.11 -6.32 -10.22
CA HIS A 45 -34.06 -4.88 -9.95
C HIS A 45 -32.63 -4.36 -9.84
N THR A 46 -31.62 -5.22 -10.03
CA THR A 46 -30.23 -4.78 -9.95
C THR A 46 -29.83 -3.98 -11.18
N ILE A 47 -29.27 -2.80 -10.96
CA ILE A 47 -28.72 -1.96 -12.02
C ILE A 47 -27.41 -2.61 -12.50
N PRO A 48 -27.23 -2.87 -13.82
CA PRO A 48 -26.03 -3.50 -14.35
C PRO A 48 -24.86 -2.51 -14.45
N PHE A 49 -24.45 -1.93 -13.32
CA PHE A 49 -23.40 -0.91 -13.24
C PHE A 49 -22.05 -1.38 -13.82
N ALA A 50 -21.74 -2.66 -13.69
CA ALA A 50 -20.54 -3.26 -14.27
C ALA A 50 -20.50 -3.16 -15.82
N ILE A 51 -21.67 -3.24 -16.49
CA ILE A 51 -21.76 -3.12 -17.95
C ILE A 51 -21.48 -1.67 -18.35
N TYR A 52 -22.14 -0.71 -17.69
CA TYR A 52 -21.93 0.71 -17.98
C TYR A 52 -20.49 1.15 -17.77
N THR A 53 -19.86 0.73 -16.67
CA THR A 53 -18.45 1.03 -16.39
C THR A 53 -17.52 0.39 -17.41
N THR A 54 -17.75 -0.87 -17.79
CA THR A 54 -16.94 -1.54 -18.82
C THR A 54 -17.07 -0.85 -20.18
N SER A 55 -18.29 -0.49 -20.58
CA SER A 55 -18.53 0.24 -21.83
C SER A 55 -17.91 1.63 -21.82
N PHE A 56 -17.99 2.35 -20.69
CA PHE A 56 -17.35 3.66 -20.53
C PHE A 56 -15.83 3.56 -20.66
N VAL A 57 -15.19 2.59 -19.99
CA VAL A 57 -13.73 2.38 -20.09
C VAL A 57 -13.32 2.02 -21.52
N LYS A 58 -14.10 1.17 -22.21
CA LYS A 58 -13.84 0.84 -23.62
C LYS A 58 -13.94 2.06 -24.53
N TRP A 59 -14.99 2.87 -24.37
CA TRP A 59 -15.16 4.13 -25.09
C TRP A 59 -13.98 5.09 -24.82
N LEU A 60 -13.59 5.23 -23.56
CA LEU A 60 -12.50 6.10 -23.14
C LEU A 60 -11.17 5.74 -23.83
N ILE A 61 -10.91 4.44 -24.02
CA ILE A 61 -9.62 3.97 -24.55
C ILE A 61 -9.61 3.90 -26.08
N ASN A 62 -10.74 3.52 -26.69
CA ASN A 62 -10.80 3.26 -28.13
C ASN A 62 -11.34 4.44 -28.95
N GLU A 63 -12.21 5.27 -28.37
CA GLU A 63 -12.99 6.26 -29.12
C GLU A 63 -12.77 7.71 -28.64
N ALA A 64 -12.39 7.91 -27.38
CA ALA A 64 -12.20 9.27 -26.86
C ALA A 64 -11.02 9.99 -27.55
N SER A 65 -11.33 11.13 -28.16
CA SER A 65 -10.36 12.00 -28.84
C SER A 65 -10.53 13.45 -28.41
N PHE A 66 -9.42 14.18 -28.34
CA PHE A 66 -9.36 15.60 -27.99
C PHE A 66 -9.18 16.48 -29.24
N GLY A 67 -9.66 16.00 -30.39
CA GLY A 67 -9.47 16.63 -31.70
C GLY A 67 -8.08 16.39 -32.30
N LEU A 68 -7.00 16.77 -31.59
CA LEU A 68 -5.62 16.66 -32.08
C LEU A 68 -4.93 15.32 -31.76
N PHE A 69 -5.38 14.63 -30.73
CA PHE A 69 -4.80 13.36 -30.27
C PHE A 69 -5.87 12.52 -29.58
N THR A 70 -5.66 11.20 -29.53
CA THR A 70 -6.54 10.27 -28.81
C THR A 70 -6.18 10.20 -27.33
N PHE A 71 -7.11 9.70 -26.51
CA PHE A 71 -6.82 9.43 -25.11
C PHE A 71 -5.69 8.42 -24.92
N ASN A 72 -5.59 7.43 -25.81
CA ASN A 72 -4.50 6.47 -25.81
C ASN A 72 -3.15 7.16 -26.06
N ASP A 73 -3.07 8.08 -27.03
CA ASP A 73 -1.85 8.86 -27.28
C ASP A 73 -1.40 9.65 -26.05
N LEU A 74 -2.36 10.25 -25.33
CA LEU A 74 -2.10 10.97 -24.09
C LEU A 74 -1.52 10.03 -23.02
N THR A 75 -2.14 8.86 -22.82
CA THR A 75 -1.65 7.88 -21.83
C THR A 75 -0.26 7.36 -22.17
N ARG A 76 0.03 7.10 -23.45
CA ARG A 76 1.36 6.69 -23.95
C ARG A 76 2.38 7.79 -23.79
N PHE A 77 2.01 9.05 -24.02
CA PHE A 77 2.89 10.20 -23.81
C PHE A 77 3.33 10.30 -22.34
N PHE A 78 2.38 10.20 -21.39
CA PHE A 78 2.71 10.20 -19.97
C PHE A 78 3.54 8.97 -19.56
N ALA A 79 3.22 7.79 -20.09
CA ALA A 79 4.00 6.58 -19.86
C ALA A 79 5.45 6.78 -20.34
N TRP A 80 5.64 7.27 -21.57
CA TRP A 80 6.94 7.55 -22.15
C TRP A 80 7.77 8.54 -21.31
N ILE A 81 7.15 9.63 -20.82
CA ILE A 81 7.82 10.62 -19.94
C ILE A 81 8.34 9.96 -18.66
N ILE A 82 7.55 9.09 -18.04
CA ILE A 82 7.92 8.41 -16.79
C ILE A 82 8.95 7.30 -17.05
N GLU A 83 8.84 6.64 -18.20
CA GLU A 83 9.69 5.54 -18.60
C GLU A 83 11.15 5.98 -18.81
N GLN A 84 11.40 7.14 -19.42
CA GLN A 84 12.76 7.61 -19.68
C GLN A 84 13.65 7.69 -18.42
N PRO A 85 13.28 8.47 -17.38
CA PRO A 85 14.10 8.55 -16.17
C PRO A 85 14.11 7.22 -15.42
N TYR A 86 13.03 6.43 -15.47
CA TYR A 86 13.00 5.10 -14.88
C TYR A 86 14.01 4.15 -15.51
N ASN A 87 14.08 4.07 -16.85
CA ASN A 87 15.02 3.22 -17.55
C ASN A 87 16.47 3.64 -17.28
N ILE A 88 16.74 4.94 -17.13
CA ILE A 88 18.06 5.45 -16.73
C ILE A 88 18.42 4.94 -15.32
N VAL A 89 17.53 5.13 -14.34
CA VAL A 89 17.79 4.69 -12.96
C VAL A 89 17.88 3.16 -12.86
N LEU A 90 17.07 2.43 -13.63
CA LEU A 90 17.09 0.97 -13.69
C LEU A 90 18.39 0.45 -14.34
N ALA A 91 18.86 1.10 -15.40
CA ALA A 91 20.15 0.78 -16.02
C ALA A 91 21.30 1.03 -15.05
N VAL A 92 21.28 2.17 -14.33
CA VAL A 92 22.33 2.53 -13.37
C VAL A 92 22.36 1.59 -12.17
N LEU A 93 21.20 1.21 -11.61
CA LEU A 93 21.15 0.43 -10.36
C LEU A 93 21.09 -1.08 -10.54
N SER A 94 20.52 -1.59 -11.65
CA SER A 94 20.16 -3.01 -11.75
C SER A 94 20.59 -3.69 -13.05
N LYS A 95 20.20 -3.17 -14.22
CA LYS A 95 20.39 -3.88 -15.50
C LYS A 95 21.73 -3.58 -16.20
N GLY A 96 22.36 -2.46 -15.89
CA GLY A 96 23.43 -1.90 -16.71
C GLY A 96 22.89 -1.21 -17.97
N ILE A 97 23.78 -0.53 -18.69
CA ILE A 97 23.46 0.10 -19.97
C ILE A 97 23.67 -0.96 -21.06
N LEU A 98 22.57 -1.39 -21.67
CA LEU A 98 22.54 -2.35 -22.76
C LEU A 98 22.30 -1.61 -24.09
N SER A 99 22.97 -2.04 -25.15
CA SER A 99 22.74 -1.57 -26.53
C SER A 99 22.29 -2.74 -27.40
N GLY A 100 21.14 -2.60 -28.05
CA GLY A 100 20.49 -3.67 -28.84
C GLY A 100 19.16 -4.12 -28.24
N GLN A 101 18.52 -5.09 -28.88
CA GLN A 101 17.26 -5.69 -28.44
C GLN A 101 17.41 -7.21 -28.30
N GLY A 102 16.71 -7.80 -27.32
CA GLY A 102 16.66 -9.24 -27.15
C GLY A 102 17.96 -9.84 -26.60
N GLN A 103 18.26 -11.07 -27.01
CA GLN A 103 19.40 -11.85 -26.51
C GLN A 103 20.75 -11.34 -27.05
N ASP A 104 20.73 -10.59 -28.16
CA ASP A 104 21.93 -10.03 -28.79
C ASP A 104 22.33 -8.66 -28.21
N ALA A 105 21.69 -8.21 -27.14
CA ALA A 105 22.00 -6.94 -26.50
C ALA A 105 23.40 -6.96 -25.88
N ILE A 106 24.27 -6.08 -26.35
CA ILE A 106 25.64 -5.94 -25.85
C ILE A 106 25.61 -5.02 -24.62
N GLN A 107 26.17 -5.50 -23.51
CA GLN A 107 26.33 -4.70 -22.30
C GLN A 107 27.48 -3.70 -22.48
N LEU A 108 27.15 -2.42 -22.65
CA LEU A 108 28.12 -1.32 -22.75
C LEU A 108 28.74 -1.01 -21.39
N MET A 109 27.90 -0.92 -20.36
CA MET A 109 28.32 -0.65 -18.99
C MET A 109 27.54 -1.52 -18.01
N GLY A 110 28.25 -2.06 -17.02
CA GLY A 110 27.63 -2.78 -15.91
C GLY A 110 26.78 -1.85 -15.04
N PRO A 111 25.82 -2.40 -14.27
CA PRO A 111 25.17 -1.64 -13.21
C PRO A 111 26.21 -1.19 -12.17
N LEU A 112 25.82 -0.23 -11.32
CA LEU A 112 26.66 0.20 -10.22
C LEU A 112 26.99 -0.98 -9.30
N SER A 113 28.25 -1.02 -8.91
CA SER A 113 28.74 -1.91 -7.86
C SER A 113 27.94 -1.76 -6.57
N TRP A 114 27.78 -2.86 -5.84
CA TRP A 114 27.20 -2.84 -4.50
C TRP A 114 27.93 -1.90 -3.54
N ILE A 115 29.26 -1.81 -3.65
CA ILE A 115 30.10 -0.91 -2.85
C ILE A 115 29.83 0.56 -3.23
N SER A 116 29.65 0.84 -4.53
CA SER A 116 29.30 2.18 -4.99
C SER A 116 27.96 2.64 -4.41
N VAL A 117 26.95 1.76 -4.42
CA VAL A 117 25.64 2.08 -3.83
C VAL A 117 25.74 2.25 -2.30
N VAL A 118 26.46 1.38 -1.60
CA VAL A 118 26.75 1.56 -0.16
C VAL A 118 27.42 2.91 0.11
N GLY A 119 28.40 3.30 -0.71
CA GLY A 119 29.10 4.59 -0.59
C GLY A 119 28.20 5.81 -0.87
N ILE A 120 27.24 5.70 -1.79
CA ILE A 120 26.22 6.72 -2.04
C ILE A 120 25.36 6.93 -0.79
N PHE A 121 24.79 5.85 -0.25
CA PHE A 121 23.96 5.90 0.96
C PHE A 121 24.74 6.38 2.19
N PHE A 122 25.99 5.93 2.34
CA PHE A 122 26.89 6.40 3.39
C PHE A 122 27.14 7.90 3.29
N THR A 123 27.41 8.40 2.08
CA THR A 123 27.66 9.82 1.85
C THR A 123 26.42 10.66 2.19
N PHE A 124 25.22 10.20 1.80
CA PHE A 124 23.98 10.84 2.19
C PHE A 124 23.78 10.81 3.71
N ALA A 125 24.02 9.68 4.36
CA ALA A 125 23.91 9.58 5.81
C ALA A 125 24.90 10.51 6.53
N LEU A 126 26.12 10.69 6.03
CA LEU A 126 27.11 11.63 6.59
C LEU A 126 26.65 13.09 6.59
N TYR A 127 25.75 13.49 5.68
CA TYR A 127 25.19 14.84 5.70
C TYR A 127 24.31 15.12 6.91
N THR A 128 23.71 14.09 7.50
CA THR A 128 22.84 14.20 8.68
C THR A 128 23.61 14.51 9.96
N LYS A 129 24.91 14.14 10.01
CA LYS A 129 25.79 14.18 11.20
C LYS A 129 25.34 13.29 12.37
N ASP A 130 24.34 12.43 12.18
CA ASP A 130 23.89 11.48 13.20
C ASP A 130 24.61 10.13 13.03
N LYS A 131 25.46 9.77 14.01
CA LYS A 131 26.26 8.53 13.99
C LYS A 131 25.40 7.28 14.00
N PHE A 132 24.28 7.28 14.72
CA PHE A 132 23.40 6.12 14.80
C PHE A 132 22.70 5.89 13.46
N LEU A 133 22.22 6.98 12.84
CA LEU A 133 21.60 6.93 11.51
C LEU A 133 22.57 6.44 10.44
N ILE A 134 23.82 6.90 10.47
CA ILE A 134 24.87 6.44 9.55
C ILE A 134 25.06 4.93 9.65
N LEU A 135 25.20 4.41 10.87
CA LEU A 135 25.35 2.98 11.10
C LEU A 135 24.12 2.21 10.63
N LEU A 136 22.92 2.69 10.96
CA LEU A 136 21.66 2.05 10.58
C LEU A 136 21.52 1.94 9.06
N VAL A 137 21.76 3.02 8.32
CA VAL A 137 21.66 3.04 6.85
C VAL A 137 22.70 2.12 6.22
N LEU A 138 23.94 2.16 6.70
CA LEU A 138 25.00 1.27 6.22
C LEU A 138 24.63 -0.20 6.43
N LEU A 139 24.23 -0.58 7.65
CA LEU A 139 23.81 -1.94 7.96
C LEU A 139 22.60 -2.35 7.10
N SER A 140 21.68 -1.42 6.85
CA SER A 140 20.51 -1.67 6.01
C SER A 140 20.87 -2.02 4.57
N ILE A 141 21.76 -1.26 3.93
CA ILE A 141 22.15 -1.53 2.53
C ILE A 141 23.05 -2.77 2.44
N VAL A 142 23.95 -2.97 3.41
CA VAL A 142 24.81 -4.17 3.46
C VAL A 142 23.97 -5.43 3.69
N TYR A 143 22.93 -5.36 4.54
CA TYR A 143 21.98 -6.45 4.74
C TYR A 143 21.40 -6.96 3.41
N LEU A 144 20.98 -6.06 2.52
CA LEU A 144 20.40 -6.46 1.22
C LEU A 144 21.39 -7.25 0.35
N ALA A 145 22.68 -6.94 0.44
CA ALA A 145 23.72 -7.67 -0.28
C ALA A 145 24.01 -9.04 0.36
N VAL A 146 24.10 -9.08 1.69
CA VAL A 146 24.42 -10.30 2.44
C VAL A 146 23.31 -11.35 2.34
N PHE A 147 22.04 -10.94 2.31
CA PHE A 147 20.89 -11.87 2.32
C PHE A 147 20.30 -12.17 0.93
N ASP A 148 21.10 -12.03 -0.13
CA ASP A 148 20.70 -12.29 -1.53
C ASP A 148 19.42 -11.54 -1.96
N GLN A 149 19.21 -10.33 -1.44
CA GLN A 149 18.07 -9.48 -1.82
C GLN A 149 18.51 -8.32 -2.71
N TRP A 150 19.77 -8.28 -3.16
CA TRP A 150 20.36 -7.11 -3.82
C TRP A 150 19.64 -6.72 -5.11
N GLN A 151 19.50 -7.66 -6.05
CA GLN A 151 18.97 -7.37 -7.38
C GLN A 151 17.51 -6.89 -7.31
N SER A 152 16.70 -7.61 -6.55
CA SER A 152 15.31 -7.27 -6.31
C SER A 152 15.15 -5.93 -5.58
N SER A 153 16.05 -5.65 -4.62
CA SER A 153 16.11 -4.38 -3.92
C SER A 153 16.42 -3.22 -4.86
N MET A 154 17.35 -3.39 -5.80
CA MET A 154 17.70 -2.34 -6.76
C MET A 154 16.55 -2.03 -7.72
N ILE A 155 15.80 -3.03 -8.19
CA ILE A 155 14.60 -2.82 -9.02
C ILE A 155 13.53 -2.02 -8.25
N THR A 156 13.29 -2.41 -6.99
CA THR A 156 12.35 -1.70 -6.11
C THR A 156 12.82 -0.27 -5.83
N LEU A 157 14.10 -0.08 -5.53
CA LEU A 157 14.69 1.23 -5.28
C LEU A 157 14.62 2.13 -6.52
N SER A 158 14.89 1.61 -7.72
CA SER A 158 14.73 2.34 -8.98
C SER A 158 13.31 2.86 -9.15
N SER A 159 12.32 2.05 -8.79
CA SER A 159 10.91 2.44 -8.89
C SER A 159 10.58 3.57 -7.90
N ILE A 160 11.05 3.45 -6.65
CA ILE A 160 10.79 4.44 -5.59
C ILE A 160 11.48 5.77 -5.87
N ILE A 161 12.72 5.75 -6.36
CA ILE A 161 13.48 6.95 -6.72
C ILE A 161 12.75 7.80 -7.78
N ILE A 162 11.94 7.18 -8.64
CA ILE A 162 11.14 7.89 -9.64
C ILE A 162 9.74 8.24 -9.11
N ALA A 163 9.03 7.28 -8.52
CA ALA A 163 7.65 7.47 -8.09
C ALA A 163 7.52 8.53 -6.98
N VAL A 164 8.42 8.51 -5.97
CA VAL A 164 8.30 9.39 -4.80
C VAL A 164 8.49 10.86 -5.18
N PRO A 165 9.55 11.29 -5.89
CA PRO A 165 9.71 12.69 -6.26
C PRO A 165 8.57 13.20 -7.14
N ILE A 166 8.07 12.39 -8.08
CA ILE A 166 6.93 12.77 -8.93
C ILE A 166 5.66 12.89 -8.09
N GLY A 167 5.37 11.93 -7.22
CA GLY A 167 4.22 11.97 -6.32
C GLY A 167 4.25 13.15 -5.35
N VAL A 168 5.42 13.45 -4.78
CA VAL A 168 5.63 14.63 -3.92
C VAL A 168 5.41 15.92 -4.72
N LEU A 169 6.00 16.03 -5.90
CA LEU A 169 5.89 17.22 -6.75
C LEU A 169 4.43 17.46 -7.15
N LEU A 170 3.73 16.45 -7.66
CA LEU A 170 2.32 16.55 -8.02
C LEU A 170 1.45 16.86 -6.79
N GLY A 171 1.75 16.23 -5.65
CA GLY A 171 1.05 16.47 -4.39
C GLY A 171 1.17 17.90 -3.89
N ILE A 172 2.39 18.46 -3.90
CA ILE A 172 2.64 19.86 -3.55
C ILE A 172 1.92 20.80 -4.52
N LEU A 173 2.00 20.54 -5.83
CA LEU A 173 1.37 21.40 -6.84
C LEU A 173 -0.16 21.42 -6.68
N LEU A 174 -0.80 20.25 -6.58
CA LEU A 174 -2.25 20.16 -6.37
C LEU A 174 -2.67 20.74 -5.02
N GLY A 175 -1.84 20.59 -3.98
CA GLY A 175 -2.06 21.20 -2.67
C GLY A 175 -2.02 22.73 -2.71
N ILE A 176 -1.03 23.31 -3.40
CA ILE A 176 -0.93 24.76 -3.61
C ILE A 176 -2.11 25.28 -4.43
N LEU A 177 -2.52 24.57 -5.49
CA LEU A 177 -3.68 24.94 -6.31
C LEU A 177 -4.98 24.92 -5.50
N SER A 178 -5.15 23.91 -4.65
CA SER A 178 -6.30 23.79 -3.76
C SER A 178 -6.32 24.91 -2.72
N TYR A 179 -5.16 25.23 -2.12
CA TYR A 179 -5.03 26.36 -1.18
C TYR A 179 -5.41 27.70 -1.81
N LYS A 180 -5.06 27.91 -3.09
CA LYS A 180 -5.38 29.17 -3.80
C LYS A 180 -6.85 29.30 -4.17
N SER A 181 -7.60 28.21 -4.29
CA SER A 181 -9.00 28.24 -4.73
C SER A 181 -9.88 27.31 -3.91
N LYS A 182 -10.80 27.92 -3.14
CA LYS A 182 -11.83 27.20 -2.37
C LYS A 182 -12.73 26.31 -3.24
N ILE A 183 -12.88 26.62 -4.53
CA ILE A 183 -13.65 25.79 -5.46
C ILE A 183 -12.85 24.54 -5.81
N LEU A 184 -11.57 24.69 -6.13
CA LEU A 184 -10.69 23.55 -6.41
C LEU A 184 -10.55 22.64 -5.19
N GLU A 185 -10.37 23.20 -3.99
CA GLU A 185 -10.34 22.43 -2.75
C GLU A 185 -11.59 21.58 -2.56
N LYS A 186 -12.78 22.16 -2.77
CA LYS A 186 -14.07 21.43 -2.65
C LYS A 186 -14.24 20.32 -3.67
N ILE A 187 -13.62 20.42 -4.85
CA ILE A 187 -13.69 19.41 -5.92
C ILE A 187 -12.64 18.33 -5.72
N ILE A 188 -11.41 18.71 -5.37
CA ILE A 188 -10.27 17.80 -5.23
C ILE A 188 -10.44 16.94 -3.97
N THR A 189 -10.92 17.49 -2.85
CA THR A 189 -11.01 16.75 -1.58
C THR A 189 -11.79 15.41 -1.72
N PRO A 190 -13.01 15.38 -2.30
CA PRO A 190 -13.71 14.11 -2.55
C PRO A 190 -12.98 13.14 -3.48
N ILE A 191 -12.24 13.64 -4.46
CA ILE A 191 -11.43 12.81 -5.37
C ILE A 191 -10.30 12.14 -4.60
N LEU A 192 -9.61 12.90 -3.73
CA LEU A 192 -8.57 12.37 -2.86
C LEU A 192 -9.14 11.35 -1.86
N ASP A 193 -10.34 11.60 -1.34
CA ASP A 193 -11.04 10.65 -0.46
C ASP A 193 -11.32 9.34 -1.19
N LEU A 194 -11.79 9.41 -2.44
CA LEU A 194 -12.03 8.24 -3.28
C LEU A 194 -10.73 7.49 -3.57
N MET A 195 -9.65 8.20 -3.95
CA MET A 195 -8.34 7.60 -4.23
C MET A 195 -7.76 6.84 -3.02
N GLN A 196 -8.04 7.30 -1.79
CA GLN A 196 -7.57 6.63 -0.57
C GLN A 196 -8.49 5.51 -0.07
N THR A 197 -9.78 5.53 -0.44
CA THR A 197 -10.78 4.58 0.08
C THR A 197 -11.08 3.44 -0.88
N VAL A 198 -10.89 3.64 -2.19
CA VAL A 198 -11.04 2.57 -3.18
C VAL A 198 -9.93 1.54 -3.00
N PRO A 199 -10.25 0.25 -2.85
CA PRO A 199 -9.25 -0.80 -2.74
C PRO A 199 -8.30 -0.80 -3.93
N VAL A 200 -7.02 -1.05 -3.66
CA VAL A 200 -5.97 -0.92 -4.66
C VAL A 200 -6.22 -1.75 -5.93
N PHE A 201 -6.68 -2.98 -5.75
CA PHE A 201 -6.99 -3.88 -6.86
C PHE A 201 -8.08 -3.36 -7.80
N ALA A 202 -9.02 -2.57 -7.29
CA ALA A 202 -10.12 -2.04 -8.09
C ALA A 202 -9.64 -0.96 -9.08
N TYR A 203 -8.71 -0.09 -8.68
CA TYR A 203 -8.15 0.92 -9.58
C TYR A 203 -7.06 0.36 -10.49
N LEU A 204 -6.42 -0.74 -10.11
CA LEU A 204 -5.39 -1.41 -10.90
C LEU A 204 -5.92 -1.82 -12.28
N VAL A 205 -7.15 -2.32 -12.35
CA VAL A 205 -7.77 -2.77 -13.60
C VAL A 205 -7.85 -1.63 -14.62
N PRO A 206 -8.49 -0.48 -14.36
CA PRO A 206 -8.45 0.67 -15.27
C PRO A 206 -7.03 1.09 -15.66
N ILE A 207 -6.08 1.14 -14.72
CA ILE A 207 -4.69 1.52 -15.03
C ILE A 207 -4.06 0.54 -16.02
N LEU A 208 -4.29 -0.76 -15.88
CA LEU A 208 -3.77 -1.77 -16.80
C LEU A 208 -4.39 -1.66 -18.19
N VAL A 209 -5.69 -1.41 -18.27
CA VAL A 209 -6.34 -1.25 -19.57
C VAL A 209 -5.84 0.04 -20.26
N MET A 210 -5.56 1.11 -19.49
CA MET A 210 -5.09 2.40 -20.02
C MET A 210 -3.60 2.44 -20.36
N PHE A 211 -2.74 1.89 -19.51
CA PHE A 211 -1.27 2.01 -19.61
C PHE A 211 -0.58 0.69 -19.99
N GLY A 212 -1.28 -0.43 -20.00
CA GLY A 212 -0.73 -1.76 -20.28
C GLY A 212 -0.04 -2.40 -19.08
N PHE A 213 0.64 -3.52 -19.31
CA PHE A 213 1.44 -4.22 -18.30
C PHE A 213 2.88 -3.72 -18.29
N GLY A 214 3.50 -3.69 -17.11
CA GLY A 214 4.92 -3.38 -16.94
C GLY A 214 5.22 -2.39 -15.82
N PRO A 215 6.51 -2.04 -15.65
CA PRO A 215 6.95 -1.18 -14.55
C PRO A 215 6.38 0.24 -14.58
N VAL A 216 6.13 0.79 -15.77
CA VAL A 216 5.63 2.16 -15.92
C VAL A 216 4.19 2.29 -15.38
N SER A 217 3.32 1.34 -15.72
CA SER A 217 1.95 1.28 -15.18
C SER A 217 1.95 1.15 -13.66
N ALA A 218 2.87 0.35 -13.12
CA ALA A 218 3.09 0.23 -11.68
C ALA A 218 3.55 1.53 -11.02
N LEU A 219 4.47 2.27 -11.66
CA LEU A 219 4.89 3.59 -11.20
C LEU A 219 3.73 4.57 -11.17
N ILE A 220 2.92 4.61 -12.22
CA ILE A 220 1.74 5.48 -12.30
C ILE A 220 0.74 5.13 -11.20
N ALA A 221 0.44 3.84 -11.01
CA ALA A 221 -0.42 3.36 -9.93
C ALA A 221 0.12 3.79 -8.56
N THR A 222 1.44 3.66 -8.35
CA THR A 222 2.12 4.08 -7.12
C THR A 222 2.01 5.59 -6.89
N ILE A 223 2.25 6.41 -7.92
CA ILE A 223 2.14 7.88 -7.84
C ILE A 223 0.71 8.29 -7.48
N ILE A 224 -0.29 7.73 -8.16
CA ILE A 224 -1.70 8.01 -7.91
C ILE A 224 -2.08 7.63 -6.47
N TYR A 225 -1.62 6.48 -5.99
CA TYR A 225 -1.94 5.98 -4.66
C TYR A 225 -1.26 6.78 -3.53
N ALA A 226 -0.01 7.18 -3.74
CA ALA A 226 0.81 7.81 -2.70
C ALA A 226 0.67 9.34 -2.66
N MET A 227 0.19 9.99 -3.73
CA MET A 227 0.05 11.46 -3.82
C MET A 227 -1.00 12.09 -2.85
N PRO A 228 -2.15 11.48 -2.56
CA PRO A 228 -3.22 12.13 -1.78
C PRO A 228 -2.83 12.65 -0.38
N PRO A 229 -2.05 11.92 0.45
CA PRO A 229 -1.55 12.48 1.71
C PRO A 229 -0.72 13.74 1.50
N MET A 230 0.13 13.79 0.47
CA MET A 230 0.94 14.97 0.19
C MET A 230 0.10 16.21 -0.14
N VAL A 231 -0.98 16.03 -0.91
CA VAL A 231 -1.93 17.13 -1.20
C VAL A 231 -2.57 17.65 0.08
N ARG A 232 -3.07 16.75 0.93
CA ARG A 232 -3.70 17.13 2.21
C ARG A 232 -2.72 17.78 3.16
N THR A 233 -1.52 17.22 3.31
CA THR A 233 -0.48 17.80 4.17
C THR A 233 -0.06 19.17 3.68
N THR A 234 0.05 19.38 2.36
CA THR A 234 0.33 20.71 1.79
C THR A 234 -0.77 21.71 2.11
N LEU A 235 -2.04 21.32 1.92
CA LEU A 235 -3.18 22.17 2.22
C LEU A 235 -3.26 22.53 3.71
N LEU A 236 -3.10 21.55 4.59
CA LEU A 236 -3.05 21.75 6.04
C LEU A 236 -1.88 22.65 6.46
N ALA A 237 -0.69 22.41 5.89
CA ALA A 237 0.50 23.20 6.21
C ALA A 237 0.30 24.67 5.84
N LEU A 238 -0.20 24.97 4.64
CA LEU A 238 -0.42 26.34 4.16
C LEU A 238 -1.56 27.05 4.90
N ASN A 239 -2.62 26.34 5.29
CA ASN A 239 -3.74 26.90 6.06
C ASN A 239 -3.38 27.19 7.53
N ASN A 240 -2.41 26.46 8.10
CA ASN A 240 -2.02 26.61 9.50
C ASN A 240 -0.86 27.60 9.72
N ILE A 241 -0.38 28.30 8.68
CA ILE A 241 0.63 29.34 8.81
C ILE A 241 0.03 30.53 9.56
N ASP A 242 0.77 31.07 10.53
CA ASP A 242 0.40 32.29 11.25
C ASP A 242 0.16 33.45 10.26
N PRO A 243 -1.02 34.09 10.27
CA PRO A 243 -1.31 35.25 9.44
C PRO A 243 -0.24 36.35 9.47
N GLN A 244 0.45 36.55 10.61
CA GLN A 244 1.50 37.55 10.76
C GLN A 244 2.69 37.31 9.81
N ILE A 245 3.04 36.05 9.53
CA ILE A 245 4.11 35.70 8.59
C ILE A 245 3.72 36.14 7.18
N LYS A 246 2.44 35.95 6.82
CA LYS A 246 1.91 36.36 5.52
C LYS A 246 1.87 37.89 5.40
N GLU A 247 1.38 38.58 6.42
CA GLU A 247 1.34 40.04 6.49
C GLU A 247 2.73 40.65 6.39
N SER A 248 3.72 40.11 7.12
CA SER A 248 5.12 40.54 7.04
C SER A 248 5.69 40.41 5.62
N GLY A 249 5.39 39.31 4.92
CA GLY A 249 5.79 39.11 3.53
C GLY A 249 5.16 40.14 2.58
N ILE A 250 3.88 40.46 2.77
CA ILE A 250 3.15 41.46 1.99
C ILE A 250 3.69 42.87 2.26
N MET A 251 3.91 43.24 3.52
CA MET A 251 4.51 44.53 3.91
C MET A 251 5.92 44.72 3.36
N SER A 252 6.66 43.62 3.17
CA SER A 252 7.99 43.62 2.53
C SER A 252 7.95 43.76 1.00
N GLY A 253 6.75 43.87 0.39
CA GLY A 253 6.58 44.02 -1.06
C GLY A 253 6.66 42.72 -1.85
N CYS A 254 6.45 41.55 -1.24
CA CYS A 254 6.46 40.28 -1.97
C CYS A 254 5.27 40.18 -2.94
N THR A 255 5.55 39.83 -4.20
CA THR A 255 4.49 39.38 -5.13
C THR A 255 3.93 38.02 -4.70
N ASP A 256 2.72 37.63 -5.14
CA ASP A 256 2.11 36.35 -4.76
C ASP A 256 2.99 35.12 -5.03
N ARG A 257 3.75 35.16 -6.14
CA ARG A 257 4.71 34.10 -6.48
C ARG A 257 5.88 34.09 -5.50
N GLN A 258 6.39 35.26 -5.12
CA GLN A 258 7.47 35.37 -4.13
C GLN A 258 6.97 34.97 -2.74
N LEU A 259 5.79 35.43 -2.33
CA LEU A 259 5.17 35.06 -1.07
C LEU A 259 5.01 33.54 -0.96
N MET A 260 4.48 32.88 -1.99
CA MET A 260 4.32 31.42 -2.01
C MET A 260 5.66 30.69 -1.90
N TRP A 261 6.60 30.96 -2.80
CA TRP A 261 7.81 30.13 -2.94
C TRP A 261 8.98 30.55 -2.02
N LYS A 262 9.01 31.80 -1.54
CA LYS A 262 10.07 32.32 -0.66
C LYS A 262 9.65 32.45 0.80
N VAL A 263 8.35 32.47 1.10
CA VAL A 263 7.84 32.61 2.47
C VAL A 263 7.04 31.37 2.88
N LEU A 264 5.90 31.12 2.25
CA LEU A 264 4.94 30.11 2.73
C LEU A 264 5.47 28.67 2.64
N ILE A 265 6.04 28.28 1.49
CA ILE A 265 6.59 26.93 1.29
C ILE A 265 7.80 26.66 2.19
N PRO A 266 8.81 27.56 2.29
CA PRO A 266 9.92 27.38 3.21
C PRO A 266 9.50 27.28 4.68
N VAL A 267 8.56 28.11 5.15
CA VAL A 267 8.03 28.06 6.53
C VAL A 267 7.29 26.74 6.78
N SER A 268 6.58 26.23 5.77
CA SER A 268 5.83 24.97 5.84
C SER A 268 6.69 23.73 5.68
N LYS A 269 7.99 23.87 5.37
CA LYS A 269 8.88 22.74 5.02
C LYS A 269 8.80 21.58 6.02
N PRO A 270 8.89 21.78 7.36
CA PRO A 270 8.81 20.68 8.32
C PRO A 270 7.52 19.86 8.20
N THR A 271 6.37 20.53 8.03
CA THR A 271 5.08 19.87 7.86
C THR A 271 4.97 19.17 6.51
N LEU A 272 5.48 19.79 5.43
CA LEU A 272 5.52 19.16 4.11
C LEU A 272 6.34 17.86 4.11
N LEU A 273 7.39 17.79 4.91
CA LEU A 273 8.25 16.60 5.04
C LEU A 273 7.54 15.42 5.71
N ILE A 274 6.56 15.67 6.58
CA ILE A 274 5.65 14.63 7.07
C ILE A 274 4.87 14.02 5.90
N GLY A 275 4.41 14.87 4.97
CA GLY A 275 3.75 14.42 3.74
C GLY A 275 4.68 13.60 2.85
N VAL A 276 5.93 14.04 2.66
CA VAL A 276 6.95 13.30 1.89
C VAL A 276 7.18 11.92 2.48
N ASN A 277 7.27 11.81 3.80
CA ASN A 277 7.37 10.52 4.46
C ASN A 277 6.17 9.62 4.11
N GLN A 278 4.93 10.13 4.20
CA GLN A 278 3.74 9.36 3.81
C GLN A 278 3.76 8.92 2.34
N VAL A 279 4.29 9.73 1.42
CA VAL A 279 4.46 9.31 0.02
C VAL A 279 5.45 8.14 -0.08
N ILE A 280 6.58 8.20 0.63
CA ILE A 280 7.57 7.12 0.67
C ILE A 280 6.93 5.83 1.20
N MET A 281 6.28 5.91 2.36
CA MET A 281 5.65 4.77 3.03
C MET A 281 4.56 4.11 2.17
N LEU A 282 3.65 4.90 1.60
CA LEU A 282 2.61 4.36 0.72
C LEU A 282 3.17 3.80 -0.58
N SER A 283 4.25 4.39 -1.10
CA SER A 283 4.91 3.87 -2.29
C SER A 283 5.52 2.48 -2.05
N LEU A 284 6.12 2.27 -0.87
CA LEU A 284 6.66 0.98 -0.46
C LEU A 284 5.56 -0.07 -0.23
N ASN A 285 4.45 0.32 0.40
CA ASN A 285 3.28 -0.56 0.54
C ASN A 285 2.72 -1.01 -0.83
N MET A 286 2.83 -0.14 -1.84
CA MET A 286 2.39 -0.43 -3.20
C MET A 286 3.33 -1.38 -3.96
N VAL A 287 4.58 -1.59 -3.53
CA VAL A 287 5.59 -2.40 -4.25
C VAL A 287 5.10 -3.82 -4.54
N ILE A 288 4.40 -4.44 -3.59
CA ILE A 288 3.90 -5.82 -3.76
C ILE A 288 2.78 -5.86 -4.80
N ILE A 289 1.88 -4.89 -4.78
CA ILE A 289 0.76 -4.84 -5.73
C ILE A 289 1.26 -4.43 -7.13
N ALA A 290 2.19 -3.47 -7.19
CA ALA A 290 2.93 -3.12 -8.39
C ALA A 290 3.64 -4.33 -9.02
N SER A 291 4.18 -5.25 -8.21
CA SER A 291 4.82 -6.46 -8.73
C SER A 291 3.85 -7.43 -9.43
N MET A 292 2.57 -7.44 -9.04
CA MET A 292 1.53 -8.27 -9.66
C MET A 292 1.27 -7.89 -11.12
N ILE A 293 1.65 -6.68 -11.52
CA ILE A 293 1.45 -6.15 -12.87
C ILE A 293 2.74 -5.97 -13.66
N GLY A 294 3.84 -6.54 -13.17
CA GLY A 294 5.10 -6.64 -13.91
C GLY A 294 6.17 -5.61 -13.53
N ALA A 295 6.08 -4.96 -12.37
CA ALA A 295 7.19 -4.13 -11.86
C ALA A 295 8.44 -4.93 -11.46
N GLY A 296 8.26 -6.19 -11.02
CA GLY A 296 9.34 -7.02 -10.48
C GLY A 296 9.80 -6.57 -9.08
N GLY A 297 11.07 -6.83 -8.77
CA GLY A 297 11.71 -6.44 -7.50
C GLY A 297 11.22 -7.23 -6.28
N LEU A 298 11.51 -6.72 -5.08
CA LEU A 298 11.21 -7.43 -3.81
C LEU A 298 9.73 -7.79 -3.65
N GLY A 299 8.84 -6.97 -4.20
CA GLY A 299 7.41 -7.26 -4.17
C GLY A 299 7.06 -8.54 -4.91
N TYR A 300 7.75 -8.83 -6.00
CA TYR A 300 7.57 -10.05 -6.77
C TYR A 300 8.03 -11.27 -5.97
N ASP A 301 9.15 -11.16 -5.26
CA ASP A 301 9.70 -12.25 -4.46
C ASP A 301 8.77 -12.62 -3.32
N VAL A 302 8.28 -11.62 -2.55
CA VAL A 302 7.28 -11.84 -1.50
C VAL A 302 6.01 -12.50 -2.06
N LEU A 303 5.51 -12.03 -3.19
CA LEU A 303 4.32 -12.58 -3.84
C LEU A 303 4.56 -14.01 -4.37
N ALA A 304 5.73 -14.28 -4.94
CA ALA A 304 6.10 -15.60 -5.43
C ALA A 304 6.21 -16.59 -4.26
N SER A 305 6.81 -16.18 -3.16
CA SER A 305 6.94 -16.95 -1.93
C SER A 305 5.57 -17.26 -1.32
N LEU A 306 4.67 -16.27 -1.21
CA LEU A 306 3.28 -16.51 -0.77
C LEU A 306 2.54 -17.50 -1.68
N ARG A 307 2.71 -17.41 -3.01
CA ARG A 307 2.06 -18.33 -3.97
C ARG A 307 2.61 -19.74 -3.90
N ARG A 308 3.90 -19.90 -3.60
CA ARG A 308 4.58 -21.19 -3.44
C ARG A 308 4.48 -21.77 -2.03
N LEU A 309 3.89 -21.02 -1.09
CA LEU A 309 3.89 -21.35 0.34
C LEU A 309 5.31 -21.46 0.93
N ASP A 310 6.27 -20.74 0.35
CA ASP A 310 7.63 -20.61 0.83
C ASP A 310 7.69 -19.51 1.91
N ILE A 311 7.75 -19.96 3.16
CA ILE A 311 7.68 -19.08 4.34
C ILE A 311 8.99 -18.33 4.50
N GLY A 312 10.10 -19.06 4.38
CA GLY A 312 11.43 -18.54 4.62
C GLY A 312 11.77 -17.41 3.65
N GLY A 313 11.65 -17.67 2.35
CA GLY A 313 11.88 -16.65 1.33
C GLY A 313 10.89 -15.49 1.43
N GLY A 314 9.64 -15.77 1.81
CA GLY A 314 8.61 -14.74 1.98
C GLY A 314 8.92 -13.75 3.11
N ILE A 315 9.38 -14.24 4.26
CA ILE A 315 9.78 -13.40 5.40
C ILE A 315 11.08 -12.66 5.08
N GLU A 316 12.07 -13.32 4.49
CA GLU A 316 13.37 -12.72 4.15
C GLU A 316 13.23 -11.54 3.17
N SER A 317 12.51 -11.74 2.04
CA SER A 317 12.22 -10.65 1.09
C SER A 317 11.33 -9.57 1.73
N GLY A 318 10.42 -9.95 2.63
CA GLY A 318 9.60 -9.00 3.38
C GLY A 318 10.40 -8.10 4.30
N ILE A 319 11.36 -8.65 5.03
CA ILE A 319 12.31 -7.89 5.86
C ILE A 319 13.16 -6.98 5.00
N ALA A 320 13.60 -7.42 3.81
CA ALA A 320 14.35 -6.57 2.90
C ALA A 320 13.56 -5.32 2.47
N ILE A 321 12.25 -5.44 2.21
CA ILE A 321 11.40 -4.27 1.94
C ILE A 321 11.40 -3.29 3.13
N VAL A 322 11.28 -3.81 4.35
CA VAL A 322 11.29 -2.99 5.58
C VAL A 322 12.63 -2.31 5.78
N VAL A 323 13.73 -3.01 5.55
CA VAL A 323 15.08 -2.47 5.72
C VAL A 323 15.32 -1.29 4.75
N ILE A 324 14.90 -1.43 3.49
CA ILE A 324 14.92 -0.31 2.52
C ILE A 324 13.99 0.81 2.98
N ALA A 325 12.79 0.48 3.44
CA ALA A 325 11.80 1.46 3.91
C ALA A 325 12.36 2.31 5.05
N ILE A 326 12.91 1.68 6.08
CA ILE A 326 13.50 2.35 7.24
C ILE A 326 14.70 3.19 6.80
N ALA A 327 15.57 2.69 5.92
CA ALA A 327 16.72 3.45 5.43
C ALA A 327 16.29 4.74 4.72
N LEU A 328 15.31 4.65 3.82
CA LEU A 328 14.79 5.80 3.07
C LEU A 328 14.03 6.79 3.98
N ASP A 329 13.18 6.28 4.87
CA ASP A 329 12.42 7.09 5.82
C ASP A 329 13.34 7.87 6.76
N ARG A 330 14.25 7.18 7.46
CA ARG A 330 15.14 7.81 8.43
C ARG A 330 16.06 8.83 7.78
N LEU A 331 16.59 8.55 6.58
CA LEU A 331 17.35 9.53 5.81
C LEU A 331 16.50 10.77 5.49
N SER A 332 15.29 10.58 4.94
CA SER A 332 14.38 11.67 4.58
C SER A 332 14.04 12.57 5.78
N GLN A 333 13.66 11.98 6.91
CA GLN A 333 13.36 12.70 8.17
C GLN A 333 14.56 13.43 8.74
N SER A 334 15.78 12.92 8.55
CA SER A 334 16.97 13.60 9.05
C SER A 334 17.37 14.78 8.16
N PHE A 335 17.30 14.62 6.83
CA PHE A 335 17.48 15.74 5.89
C PHE A 335 16.46 16.86 6.11
N ALA A 336 15.26 16.50 6.55
CA ALA A 336 14.20 17.39 6.94
C ALA A 336 14.57 18.32 8.11
N ASN A 337 15.20 17.76 9.14
CA ASN A 337 15.50 18.43 10.41
C ASN A 337 16.88 19.12 10.42
N LEU A 338 17.64 19.05 9.33
CA LEU A 338 18.90 19.78 9.21
C LEU A 338 18.63 21.29 9.37
N PRO A 339 19.30 21.97 10.32
CA PRO A 339 19.16 23.40 10.50
C PRO A 339 19.44 24.10 9.17
N THR A 340 18.52 24.95 8.70
CA THR A 340 18.79 25.87 7.59
C THR A 340 19.71 26.99 8.08
N LEU A 341 20.91 26.62 8.50
CA LEU A 341 21.97 27.56 8.81
C LEU A 341 22.83 27.69 7.56
N SER A 342 22.74 28.83 6.88
CA SER A 342 23.97 29.54 6.52
C SER A 342 23.69 30.98 6.10
N LYS A 343 24.36 31.92 6.78
CA LYS A 343 24.87 33.15 6.14
C LYS A 343 25.53 32.75 4.82
N LYS A 344 25.17 33.42 3.71
CA LYS A 344 25.93 33.32 2.45
C LYS A 344 27.36 33.79 2.71
N THR A 345 28.26 32.87 2.99
CA THR A 345 29.68 33.10 2.72
C THR A 345 29.90 32.76 1.25
N GLU A 346 30.63 33.61 0.52
CA GLU A 346 31.07 33.28 -0.84
C GLU A 346 32.00 32.07 -0.75
N GLN A 347 31.44 30.89 -0.99
CA GLN A 347 32.19 29.66 -1.07
C GLN A 347 32.56 29.43 -2.52
N THR A 348 33.82 29.10 -2.78
CA THR A 348 34.28 28.67 -4.12
C THR A 348 33.49 27.43 -4.58
N PHE A 349 33.30 27.28 -5.90
CA PHE A 349 32.57 26.15 -6.49
C PHE A 349 33.06 24.80 -5.94
N PHE A 350 34.39 24.65 -5.81
CA PHE A 350 34.99 23.43 -5.28
C PHE A 350 34.61 23.19 -3.81
N ALA A 351 34.62 24.21 -2.95
CA ALA A 351 34.24 24.04 -1.54
C ALA A 351 32.77 23.62 -1.38
N LYS A 352 31.89 24.12 -2.25
CA LYS A 352 30.45 23.79 -2.26
C LYS A 352 30.19 22.35 -2.71
N TYR A 353 30.91 21.86 -3.73
CA TYR A 353 30.66 20.56 -4.36
C TYR A 353 31.69 19.47 -3.99
N LYS A 354 32.66 19.76 -3.11
CA LYS A 354 33.75 18.85 -2.70
C LYS A 354 33.29 17.43 -2.40
N LYS A 355 32.23 17.26 -1.61
CA LYS A 355 31.68 15.94 -1.23
C LYS A 355 31.08 15.18 -2.42
N ILE A 356 30.40 15.87 -3.33
CA ILE A 356 29.82 15.27 -4.54
C ILE A 356 30.94 14.86 -5.50
N ILE A 357 31.96 15.70 -5.65
CA ILE A 357 33.15 15.40 -6.47
C ILE A 357 33.87 14.16 -5.94
N TYR A 358 34.09 14.05 -4.63
CA TYR A 358 34.68 12.84 -4.05
C TYR A 358 33.81 11.60 -4.24
N LEU A 359 32.48 11.72 -4.13
CA LEU A 359 31.57 10.61 -4.39
C LEU A 359 31.67 10.13 -5.85
N ILE A 360 31.69 11.06 -6.81
CA ILE A 360 31.82 10.71 -8.23
C ILE A 360 33.17 10.02 -8.48
N PHE A 361 34.26 10.57 -7.93
CA PHE A 361 35.59 9.97 -8.06
C PHE A 361 35.64 8.57 -7.42
N TYR A 362 35.03 8.39 -6.26
CA TYR A 362 34.90 7.11 -5.57
C TYR A 362 34.14 6.08 -6.41
N ILE A 363 33.00 6.45 -7.00
CA ILE A 363 32.21 5.56 -7.87
C ILE A 363 33.02 5.13 -9.10
N ILE A 364 33.71 6.08 -9.74
CA ILE A 364 34.56 5.79 -10.91
C ILE A 364 35.71 4.86 -10.51
N ALA A 365 36.38 5.13 -9.39
CA ALA A 365 37.47 4.29 -8.89
C ALA A 365 37.00 2.85 -8.62
N ILE A 366 35.85 2.67 -7.98
CA ILE A 366 35.28 1.33 -7.74
C ILE A 366 34.89 0.64 -9.04
N TYR A 367 34.31 1.37 -10.00
CA TYR A 367 33.94 0.80 -11.29
C TYR A 367 35.18 0.27 -12.04
N ILE A 368 36.27 1.03 -12.02
CA ILE A 368 37.56 0.60 -12.59
C ILE A 368 38.10 -0.61 -11.83
N LEU A 369 38.13 -0.57 -10.50
CA LEU A 369 38.59 -1.70 -9.68
C LEU A 369 37.74 -2.97 -9.89
N GLY A 370 36.43 -2.82 -10.07
CA GLY A 370 35.50 -3.92 -10.37
C GLY A 370 35.72 -4.56 -11.73
N SER A 371 36.45 -3.90 -12.64
CA SER A 371 36.89 -4.50 -13.91
C SER A 371 38.09 -5.44 -13.72
N PHE A 372 38.85 -5.28 -12.64
CA PHE A 372 40.00 -6.14 -12.30
C PHE A 372 39.64 -7.19 -11.24
N ILE A 373 38.78 -6.84 -10.28
CA ILE A 373 38.45 -7.68 -9.12
C ILE A 373 36.94 -7.89 -9.05
N PRO A 374 36.43 -9.13 -9.26
CA PRO A 374 34.98 -9.42 -9.29
C PRO A 374 34.23 -9.01 -8.01
N PHE A 375 34.89 -9.09 -6.85
CA PHE A 375 34.35 -8.69 -5.55
C PHE A 375 33.80 -7.25 -5.54
N PHE A 376 34.46 -6.33 -6.27
CA PHE A 376 34.03 -4.95 -6.34
C PHE A 376 32.89 -4.75 -7.33
N LYS A 377 32.50 -5.74 -8.13
CA LYS A 377 31.40 -5.64 -9.09
C LYS A 377 30.13 -6.27 -8.53
N LEU A 378 30.23 -7.49 -8.02
CA LEU A 378 29.13 -8.27 -7.46
C LEU A 378 29.49 -8.69 -6.04
N PHE A 379 28.47 -8.77 -5.19
CA PHE A 379 28.66 -9.32 -3.86
C PHE A 379 28.97 -10.83 -3.99
N PRO A 380 30.03 -11.36 -3.33
CA PRO A 380 30.40 -12.77 -3.48
C PRO A 380 29.31 -13.70 -2.95
N GLU A 381 28.99 -14.74 -3.71
CA GLU A 381 28.02 -15.78 -3.32
C GLU A 381 28.46 -16.51 -2.04
N GLU A 382 29.76 -16.68 -1.83
CA GLU A 382 30.32 -17.33 -0.62
C GLU A 382 30.04 -16.58 0.68
N LEU A 383 29.82 -15.26 0.60
CA LEU A 383 29.50 -14.42 1.77
C LEU A 383 28.00 -14.27 1.98
N MET A 384 27.17 -14.82 1.09
CA MET A 384 25.73 -14.74 1.22
C MET A 384 25.27 -15.63 2.37
N ILE A 385 24.41 -15.08 3.22
CA ILE A 385 23.79 -15.77 4.33
C ILE A 385 22.32 -15.92 3.99
N ASN A 386 21.80 -17.13 4.03
CA ASN A 386 20.39 -17.37 3.80
C ASN A 386 19.68 -17.58 5.15
N THR A 387 18.71 -16.71 5.48
CA THR A 387 17.90 -16.83 6.70
C THR A 387 16.58 -17.54 6.50
N SER A 388 16.20 -17.83 5.26
CA SER A 388 14.94 -18.52 4.94
C SER A 388 14.75 -19.81 5.75
N LEU A 389 15.81 -20.63 5.90
CA LEU A 389 15.78 -21.88 6.67
C LEU A 389 15.44 -21.65 8.14
N PHE A 390 16.06 -20.64 8.77
CA PHE A 390 15.76 -20.29 10.16
C PHE A 390 14.27 -19.92 10.32
N TRP A 391 13.76 -19.09 9.41
CA TRP A 391 12.35 -18.68 9.44
C TRP A 391 11.39 -19.83 9.18
N GLU A 392 11.72 -20.71 8.24
CA GLU A 392 10.95 -21.90 7.93
C GLU A 392 10.90 -22.86 9.12
N GLU A 393 12.05 -23.17 9.72
CA GLU A 393 12.14 -24.01 10.92
C GLU A 393 11.41 -23.40 12.11
N LEU A 394 11.49 -22.08 12.30
CA LEU A 394 10.79 -21.38 13.37
C LEU A 394 9.26 -21.47 13.19
N VAL A 395 8.74 -21.21 12.00
CA VAL A 395 7.29 -21.33 11.76
C VAL A 395 6.85 -22.78 11.83
N LYS A 396 7.65 -23.73 11.35
CA LYS A 396 7.40 -25.16 11.49
C LYS A 396 7.38 -25.58 12.95
N TYR A 397 8.32 -25.11 13.77
CA TYR A 397 8.36 -25.36 15.21
C TYR A 397 7.10 -24.81 15.90
N ILE A 398 6.68 -23.59 15.56
CA ILE A 398 5.46 -23.00 16.13
C ILE A 398 4.24 -23.83 15.74
N ASN A 399 4.15 -24.23 14.47
CA ASN A 399 3.04 -25.05 13.99
C ASN A 399 3.04 -26.41 14.70
N ILE A 400 4.15 -27.14 14.73
CA ILE A 400 4.17 -28.47 15.37
C ILE A 400 3.83 -28.42 16.87
N ASN A 401 4.37 -27.45 17.61
CA ASN A 401 4.24 -27.46 19.07
C ASN A 401 3.01 -26.70 19.59
N TYR A 402 2.51 -25.72 18.85
CA TYR A 402 1.44 -24.83 19.30
C TYR A 402 0.21 -24.85 18.39
N PHE A 403 0.14 -25.74 17.38
CA PHE A 403 -1.02 -25.80 16.47
C PHE A 403 -2.34 -25.94 17.22
N ASP A 404 -2.46 -26.84 18.19
CA ASP A 404 -3.72 -27.05 18.90
C ASP A 404 -4.14 -25.81 19.70
N ASN A 405 -3.20 -25.11 20.32
CA ASN A 405 -3.47 -23.85 21.03
C ASN A 405 -3.90 -22.75 20.06
N LEU A 406 -3.22 -22.60 18.92
CA LEU A 406 -3.53 -21.61 17.90
C LEU A 406 -4.87 -21.89 17.22
N GLU A 407 -5.16 -23.15 16.90
CA GLU A 407 -6.41 -23.60 16.30
C GLU A 407 -7.57 -23.43 17.28
N SER A 408 -7.39 -23.79 18.55
CA SER A 408 -8.40 -23.56 19.59
C SER A 408 -8.71 -22.08 19.76
N PHE A 409 -7.67 -21.23 19.80
CA PHE A 409 -7.84 -19.78 19.88
C PHE A 409 -8.60 -19.24 18.66
N LYS A 410 -8.22 -19.66 17.45
CA LYS A 410 -8.89 -19.29 16.20
C LYS A 410 -10.36 -19.71 16.20
N ILE A 411 -10.66 -20.95 16.59
CA ILE A 411 -12.03 -21.48 16.64
C ILE A 411 -12.85 -20.74 17.69
N THR A 412 -12.27 -20.43 18.85
CA THR A 412 -12.95 -19.65 19.89
C THR A 412 -13.31 -18.26 19.37
N LEU A 413 -12.35 -17.56 18.76
CA LEU A 413 -12.60 -16.23 18.22
C LEU A 413 -13.59 -16.26 17.05
N LEU A 414 -13.48 -17.24 16.15
CA LEU A 414 -14.42 -17.40 15.05
C LEU A 414 -15.83 -17.71 15.55
N THR A 415 -15.97 -18.65 16.47
CA THR A 415 -17.27 -19.18 16.91
C THR A 415 -18.00 -18.24 17.86
N PHE A 416 -17.29 -17.66 18.84
CA PHE A 416 -17.91 -16.84 19.89
C PHE A 416 -17.92 -15.35 19.59
N PHE A 417 -17.03 -14.88 18.71
CA PHE A 417 -16.94 -13.46 18.38
C PHE A 417 -17.34 -13.18 16.94
N MET A 418 -16.68 -13.76 15.94
CA MET A 418 -16.91 -13.38 14.54
C MET A 418 -18.26 -13.87 13.98
N LEU A 419 -18.62 -15.15 14.16
CA LEU A 419 -19.84 -15.72 13.60
C LEU A 419 -21.13 -15.08 14.14
N PRO A 420 -21.25 -14.77 15.45
CA PRO A 420 -22.40 -14.04 15.97
C PRO A 420 -22.55 -12.66 15.30
N ILE A 421 -21.46 -11.91 15.17
CA ILE A 421 -21.45 -10.58 14.52
C ILE A 421 -21.80 -10.71 13.02
N LYS A 422 -21.23 -11.71 12.33
CA LYS A 422 -21.54 -12.02 10.92
C LYS A 422 -23.02 -12.34 10.72
N LYS A 423 -23.58 -13.19 11.60
CA LYS A 423 -25.01 -13.53 11.58
C LYS A 423 -25.87 -12.30 11.85
N PHE A 424 -25.45 -11.43 12.77
CA PHE A 424 -26.14 -10.17 13.06
C PHE A 424 -26.24 -9.28 11.81
N PHE A 425 -25.11 -8.95 11.16
CA PHE A 425 -25.12 -8.08 9.98
C PHE A 425 -25.84 -8.70 8.77
N LEU A 426 -25.75 -10.01 8.58
CA LEU A 426 -26.45 -10.70 7.49
C LEU A 426 -27.94 -10.96 7.78
N GLY A 427 -28.33 -10.97 9.06
CA GLY A 427 -29.70 -11.23 9.49
C GLY A 427 -30.60 -9.99 9.47
N ILE A 428 -30.02 -8.80 9.55
CA ILE A 428 -30.80 -7.55 9.54
C ILE A 428 -31.38 -7.28 8.14
N PRO A 429 -32.69 -7.03 8.04
CA PRO A 429 -33.32 -6.50 6.84
C PRO A 429 -32.59 -5.28 6.27
N TRP A 430 -32.28 -5.31 4.97
CA TRP A 430 -31.55 -4.20 4.34
C TRP A 430 -32.27 -2.84 4.48
N PRO A 431 -33.63 -2.73 4.37
CA PRO A 431 -34.28 -1.43 4.51
C PRO A 431 -34.11 -0.86 5.93
N TRP A 432 -34.15 -1.74 6.94
CA TRP A 432 -33.95 -1.36 8.34
C TRP A 432 -32.53 -0.87 8.60
N PHE A 433 -31.53 -1.54 8.03
CA PHE A 433 -30.15 -1.12 8.16
C PHE A 433 -29.89 0.25 7.51
N ILE A 434 -30.44 0.48 6.31
CA ILE A 434 -30.37 1.80 5.65
C ILE A 434 -31.04 2.87 6.51
N PHE A 435 -32.20 2.56 7.09
CA PHE A 435 -32.91 3.47 7.97
C PHE A 435 -32.07 3.87 9.19
N ILE A 436 -31.46 2.90 9.88
CA ILE A 436 -30.55 3.16 11.02
C ILE A 436 -29.40 4.06 10.60
N ILE A 437 -28.69 3.70 9.53
CA ILE A 437 -27.53 4.46 9.05
C ILE A 437 -27.93 5.89 8.66
N THR A 438 -29.11 6.06 8.07
CA THR A 438 -29.64 7.37 7.70
C THR A 438 -29.95 8.22 8.94
N ILE A 439 -30.54 7.63 9.99
CA ILE A 439 -30.79 8.33 11.26
C ILE A 439 -29.48 8.70 11.95
N ILE A 440 -28.50 7.80 11.97
CA ILE A 440 -27.17 8.07 12.52
C ILE A 440 -26.53 9.24 11.76
N GLY A 441 -26.59 9.22 10.42
CA GLY A 441 -26.12 10.32 9.59
C GLY A 441 -26.83 11.64 9.90
N TRP A 442 -28.15 11.59 10.12
CA TRP A 442 -28.93 12.77 10.51
C TRP A 442 -28.53 13.31 11.88
N TYR A 443 -28.24 12.44 12.84
CA TYR A 443 -27.82 12.81 14.18
C TYR A 443 -26.48 13.56 14.18
N PHE A 444 -25.49 13.06 13.45
CA PHE A 444 -24.14 13.64 13.45
C PHE A 444 -23.94 14.79 12.46
N GLY A 445 -24.55 14.72 11.27
CA GLY A 445 -24.30 15.67 10.18
C GLY A 445 -25.54 16.29 9.57
N LYS A 446 -26.70 16.18 10.25
CA LYS A 446 -28.00 16.70 9.81
C LYS A 446 -28.37 16.16 8.42
N TYR A 447 -29.14 16.93 7.64
CA TYR A 447 -29.70 16.47 6.37
C TYR A 447 -28.63 16.09 5.31
N LYS A 448 -27.47 16.75 5.29
CA LYS A 448 -26.42 16.49 4.28
C LYS A 448 -25.77 15.13 4.46
N LEU A 449 -25.42 14.77 5.71
CA LEU A 449 -24.83 13.47 5.99
C LEU A 449 -25.89 12.36 5.90
N ALA A 450 -27.12 12.62 6.36
CA ALA A 450 -28.23 11.69 6.21
C ALA A 450 -28.50 11.33 4.74
N SER A 451 -28.59 12.33 3.86
CA SER A 451 -28.84 12.10 2.43
C SER A 451 -27.69 11.36 1.77
N LEU A 452 -26.44 11.69 2.12
CA LEU A 452 -25.26 10.99 1.62
C LEU A 452 -25.26 9.51 2.03
N CYS A 453 -25.50 9.23 3.32
CA CYS A 453 -25.58 7.87 3.85
C CYS A 453 -26.69 7.06 3.18
N LEU A 454 -27.86 7.67 2.97
CA LEU A 454 -29.00 7.04 2.28
C LEU A 454 -28.67 6.73 0.82
N ILE A 455 -28.14 7.71 0.06
CA ILE A 455 -27.79 7.55 -1.35
C ILE A 455 -26.74 6.46 -1.55
N LEU A 456 -25.66 6.47 -0.76
CA LEU A 456 -24.60 5.48 -0.86
C LEU A 456 -25.11 4.07 -0.49
N SER A 457 -25.95 3.96 0.53
CA SER A 457 -26.49 2.65 0.94
C SER A 457 -27.47 2.08 -0.09
N ILE A 458 -28.32 2.94 -0.68
CA ILE A 458 -29.21 2.55 -1.78
C ILE A 458 -28.38 2.10 -2.99
N PHE A 459 -27.30 2.82 -3.34
CA PHE A 459 -26.41 2.43 -4.44
C PHE A 459 -25.82 1.02 -4.24
N ILE A 460 -25.40 0.66 -3.03
CA ILE A 460 -24.88 -0.68 -2.72
C ILE A 460 -25.96 -1.76 -2.93
N VAL A 461 -27.20 -1.46 -2.51
CA VAL A 461 -28.33 -2.39 -2.67
C VAL A 461 -28.70 -2.55 -4.14
N THR A 462 -28.86 -1.46 -4.88
CA THR A 462 -29.29 -1.49 -6.29
C THR A 462 -28.23 -2.07 -7.21
N THR A 463 -26.95 -2.04 -6.84
CA THR A 463 -25.87 -2.73 -7.57
C THR A 463 -25.77 -4.22 -7.25
N GLY A 464 -26.61 -4.74 -6.33
CA GLY A 464 -26.60 -6.15 -5.93
C GLY A 464 -25.42 -6.54 -5.03
N LEU A 465 -24.70 -5.56 -4.49
CA LEU A 465 -23.50 -5.78 -3.67
C LEU A 465 -23.78 -5.81 -2.16
N TRP A 466 -25.04 -5.69 -1.73
CA TRP A 466 -25.45 -5.65 -0.32
C TRP A 466 -24.82 -6.74 0.55
N GLN A 467 -24.95 -8.02 0.13
CA GLN A 467 -24.43 -9.13 0.93
C GLN A 467 -22.90 -9.06 1.08
N LYS A 468 -22.18 -8.66 0.02
CA LYS A 468 -20.73 -8.46 0.07
C LYS A 468 -20.37 -7.28 0.98
N ALA A 469 -21.12 -6.19 0.92
CA ALA A 469 -20.92 -5.03 1.79
C ALA A 469 -21.12 -5.38 3.26
N MET A 470 -22.15 -6.18 3.61
CA MET A 470 -22.33 -6.65 4.99
C MET A 470 -21.22 -7.59 5.44
N ILE A 471 -20.66 -8.40 4.53
CA ILE A 471 -19.47 -9.21 4.79
C ILE A 471 -18.27 -8.33 5.16
N THR A 472 -18.00 -7.31 4.34
CA THR A 472 -16.91 -6.35 4.62
C THR A 472 -17.15 -5.61 5.93
N LEU A 473 -18.38 -5.17 6.18
CA LEU A 473 -18.72 -4.37 7.35
C LEU A 473 -18.61 -5.18 8.65
N TYR A 474 -19.02 -6.45 8.68
CA TYR A 474 -18.79 -7.28 9.87
C TYR A 474 -17.30 -7.54 10.08
N LEU A 475 -16.54 -7.81 9.01
CA LEU A 475 -15.12 -8.13 9.10
C LEU A 475 -14.35 -6.93 9.65
N CYS A 476 -14.47 -5.77 9.00
CA CYS A 476 -13.82 -4.54 9.44
C CYS A 476 -14.32 -4.09 10.82
N GLY A 477 -15.61 -4.20 11.11
CA GLY A 477 -16.17 -3.88 12.43
C GLY A 477 -15.59 -4.76 13.53
N SER A 478 -15.44 -6.06 13.27
CA SER A 478 -14.81 -7.02 14.20
C SER A 478 -13.34 -6.67 14.44
N SER A 479 -12.60 -6.36 13.37
CA SER A 479 -11.20 -5.92 13.47
C SER A 479 -11.05 -4.66 14.31
N VAL A 480 -11.92 -3.65 14.11
CA VAL A 480 -11.87 -2.37 14.85
C VAL A 480 -12.11 -2.59 16.35
N ILE A 481 -13.05 -3.46 16.72
CA ILE A 481 -13.32 -3.79 18.13
C ILE A 481 -12.08 -4.42 18.77
N ILE A 482 -11.49 -5.44 18.14
CA ILE A 482 -10.28 -6.12 18.66
C ILE A 482 -9.10 -5.15 18.73
N ALA A 483 -8.88 -4.37 17.66
CA ALA A 483 -7.82 -3.37 17.60
C ALA A 483 -7.97 -2.30 18.69
N SER A 484 -9.19 -1.90 19.02
CA SER A 484 -9.46 -0.93 20.10
C SER A 484 -9.22 -1.53 21.48
N ILE A 485 -9.63 -2.78 21.70
CA ILE A 485 -9.42 -3.52 22.96
C ILE A 485 -7.92 -3.67 23.27
N ILE A 486 -7.08 -3.86 22.24
CA ILE A 486 -5.63 -4.00 22.41
C ILE A 486 -4.94 -2.63 22.39
N GLY A 487 -5.27 -1.78 21.43
CA GLY A 487 -4.59 -0.53 21.15
C GLY A 487 -4.82 0.55 22.20
N ILE A 488 -6.03 0.68 22.77
CA ILE A 488 -6.32 1.70 23.78
C ILE A 488 -5.51 1.43 25.07
N PRO A 489 -5.52 0.23 25.67
CA PRO A 489 -4.70 -0.04 26.85
C PRO A 489 -3.20 0.12 26.61
N LEU A 490 -2.68 -0.37 25.48
CA LEU A 490 -1.26 -0.20 25.13
C LEU A 490 -0.89 1.27 24.93
N GLY A 491 -1.77 2.05 24.30
CA GLY A 491 -1.58 3.50 24.13
C GLY A 491 -1.61 4.26 25.46
N VAL A 492 -2.53 3.92 26.37
CA VAL A 492 -2.55 4.48 27.72
C VAL A 492 -1.28 4.11 28.49
N TRP A 493 -0.83 2.85 28.40
CA TRP A 493 0.41 2.41 29.05
C TRP A 493 1.66 3.11 28.51
N ALA A 494 1.74 3.30 27.19
CA ALA A 494 2.79 4.10 26.55
C ALA A 494 2.76 5.56 27.05
N GLY A 495 1.57 6.18 27.14
CA GLY A 495 1.42 7.55 27.63
C GLY A 495 1.83 7.74 29.10
N LEU A 496 1.69 6.70 29.93
CA LEU A 496 2.06 6.73 31.35
C LEU A 496 3.54 6.39 31.61
N ASN A 497 4.22 5.67 30.72
CA ASN A 497 5.59 5.21 30.95
C ASN A 497 6.52 5.45 29.74
N ASN A 498 7.54 6.29 29.95
CA ASN A 498 8.53 6.64 28.92
C ASN A 498 9.31 5.44 28.35
N LYS A 499 9.58 4.40 29.15
CA LYS A 499 10.24 3.18 28.65
C LYS A 499 9.30 2.38 27.76
N ALA A 500 8.05 2.21 28.21
CA ALA A 500 7.02 1.53 27.42
C ALA A 500 6.76 2.28 26.10
N ASN A 501 6.69 3.61 26.13
CA ASN A 501 6.56 4.45 24.95
C ASN A 501 7.67 4.19 23.93
N LYS A 502 8.95 4.24 24.33
CA LYS A 502 10.06 4.01 23.41
C LYS A 502 10.01 2.63 22.74
N ILE A 503 9.66 1.60 23.50
CA ILE A 503 9.56 0.22 22.98
C ILE A 503 8.35 0.08 22.06
N LEU A 504 7.17 0.53 22.49
CA LEU A 504 5.93 0.41 21.74
C LEU A 504 5.97 1.24 20.46
N THR A 505 6.47 2.48 20.50
CA THR A 505 6.64 3.30 19.29
C THR A 505 7.60 2.64 18.31
N ALA A 506 8.74 2.11 18.77
CA ALA A 506 9.67 1.41 17.86
C ALA A 506 9.01 0.18 17.20
N PHE A 507 8.23 -0.59 17.95
CA PHE A 507 7.50 -1.74 17.42
C PHE A 507 6.39 -1.32 16.44
N ILE A 508 5.59 -0.31 16.80
CA ILE A 508 4.50 0.22 15.97
C ILE A 508 5.06 0.83 14.69
N ASP A 509 6.12 1.63 14.76
CA ASP A 509 6.80 2.20 13.60
C ASP A 509 7.27 1.08 12.65
N THR A 510 7.80 -0.02 13.19
CA THR A 510 8.23 -1.18 12.39
C THR A 510 7.05 -1.91 11.75
N LEU A 511 5.93 -2.09 12.48
CA LEU A 511 4.73 -2.68 11.90
C LEU A 511 4.07 -1.80 10.84
N GLN A 512 4.16 -0.47 10.99
CA GLN A 512 3.63 0.47 10.00
C GLN A 512 4.47 0.51 8.72
N THR A 513 5.75 0.14 8.80
CA THR A 513 6.64 0.08 7.62
C THR A 513 6.57 -1.26 6.88
N LEU A 514 6.01 -2.29 7.51
CA LEU A 514 5.76 -3.58 6.90
C LEU A 514 4.57 -3.52 5.95
N PRO A 515 4.76 -3.84 4.65
CA PRO A 515 3.65 -4.01 3.73
C PRO A 515 2.69 -5.10 4.20
N SER A 516 1.40 -4.94 3.91
CA SER A 516 0.37 -5.83 4.45
C SER A 516 0.62 -7.31 4.19
N PHE A 517 1.07 -7.63 2.98
CA PHE A 517 1.35 -9.00 2.57
C PHE A 517 2.47 -9.69 3.36
N VAL A 518 3.43 -8.93 3.91
CA VAL A 518 4.55 -9.51 4.65
C VAL A 518 4.09 -10.11 5.96
N TYR A 519 3.26 -9.39 6.74
CA TYR A 519 2.71 -9.95 7.98
C TYR A 519 1.62 -11.00 7.73
N LEU A 520 1.02 -11.02 6.54
CA LEU A 520 0.00 -12.01 6.20
C LEU A 520 0.56 -13.40 5.94
N ILE A 521 1.78 -13.52 5.43
CA ILE A 521 2.43 -14.83 5.22
C ILE A 521 2.42 -15.67 6.52
N PRO A 522 3.01 -15.22 7.63
CA PRO A 522 3.00 -16.02 8.87
C PRO A 522 1.59 -16.20 9.42
N VAL A 523 0.71 -15.19 9.33
CA VAL A 523 -0.68 -15.28 9.82
C VAL A 523 -1.48 -16.35 9.07
N VAL A 524 -1.42 -16.34 7.73
CA VAL A 524 -2.11 -17.31 6.88
C VAL A 524 -1.56 -18.71 7.11
N MET A 525 -0.27 -18.85 7.39
CA MET A 525 0.36 -20.15 7.65
C MET A 525 -0.03 -20.72 9.02
N LEU A 526 -0.04 -19.88 10.05
CA LEU A 526 -0.37 -20.29 11.42
C LEU A 526 -1.87 -20.55 11.60
N PHE A 527 -2.73 -19.73 11.00
CA PHE A 527 -4.17 -19.79 11.23
C PHE A 527 -4.99 -20.37 10.06
N ARG A 528 -4.34 -20.59 8.91
CA ARG A 528 -4.96 -20.99 7.62
C ARG A 528 -5.90 -19.92 7.07
N VAL A 529 -6.03 -19.88 5.74
CA VAL A 529 -6.96 -18.97 5.06
C VAL A 529 -8.38 -19.15 5.58
N GLY A 530 -9.01 -18.05 6.01
CA GLY A 530 -10.42 -18.01 6.43
C GLY A 530 -10.83 -16.65 6.97
N ASP A 531 -12.06 -16.54 7.50
CA ASP A 531 -12.60 -15.28 8.03
C ASP A 531 -11.65 -14.65 9.09
N PHE A 532 -11.01 -15.47 9.92
CA PHE A 532 -10.03 -15.00 10.92
C PHE A 532 -8.79 -14.34 10.30
N THR A 533 -8.18 -14.95 9.27
CA THR A 533 -7.00 -14.35 8.61
C THR A 533 -7.41 -13.16 7.74
N ALA A 534 -8.61 -13.18 7.15
CA ALA A 534 -9.19 -12.03 6.45
C ALA A 534 -9.37 -10.82 7.39
N MET A 535 -9.76 -11.05 8.65
CA MET A 535 -9.88 -10.00 9.66
C MET A 535 -8.54 -9.33 9.99
N ILE A 536 -7.43 -10.08 9.88
CA ILE A 536 -6.07 -9.58 10.07
C ILE A 536 -5.54 -8.89 8.79
N GLY A 537 -6.05 -9.26 7.61
CA GLY A 537 -5.81 -8.53 6.36
C GLY A 537 -5.68 -9.37 5.10
N ASP A 538 -5.99 -10.67 5.11
CA ASP A 538 -5.79 -11.58 3.96
C ASP A 538 -6.54 -11.12 2.68
N PRO A 539 -5.82 -10.76 1.59
CA PRO A 539 -6.39 -10.28 0.34
C PRO A 539 -6.66 -11.41 -0.66
N SER A 540 -6.38 -12.67 -0.31
CA SER A 540 -6.45 -13.79 -1.25
C SER A 540 -7.89 -14.13 -1.67
N ASP A 541 -8.90 -13.62 -0.95
CA ASP A 541 -10.34 -13.83 -1.20
C ASP A 541 -10.72 -15.34 -1.31
N ARG A 542 -9.83 -16.23 -0.85
CA ARG A 542 -9.98 -17.70 -0.92
C ARG A 542 -10.78 -18.21 0.28
N ASN A 543 -12.04 -17.84 0.36
CA ASN A 543 -12.94 -18.28 1.45
C ASN A 543 -13.47 -19.73 1.32
N LYS A 544 -12.93 -20.51 0.38
CA LYS A 544 -13.32 -21.92 0.21
C LYS A 544 -12.07 -22.77 0.07
N THR A 545 -11.88 -23.69 1.00
CA THR A 545 -11.13 -24.91 0.75
C THR A 545 -11.72 -25.56 -0.50
N ARG A 546 -10.87 -25.93 -1.48
CA ARG A 546 -11.33 -26.83 -2.54
C ARG A 546 -11.86 -28.08 -1.83
N PRO A 547 -13.10 -28.53 -2.10
CA PRO A 547 -13.57 -29.78 -1.53
C PRO A 547 -12.54 -30.86 -1.84
N GLN A 548 -12.31 -31.78 -0.90
CA GLN A 548 -11.50 -32.97 -1.20
C GLN A 548 -12.13 -33.64 -2.41
N LEU A 549 -11.34 -33.74 -3.49
CA LEU A 549 -11.78 -34.44 -4.70
C LEU A 549 -12.17 -35.85 -4.28
N THR A 550 -13.33 -36.29 -4.70
CA THR A 550 -13.66 -37.72 -4.63
C THR A 550 -12.62 -38.51 -5.43
N LEU A 551 -12.44 -39.79 -5.11
CA LEU A 551 -11.45 -40.64 -5.78
C LEU A 551 -11.70 -40.69 -7.31
N GLU A 552 -12.95 -40.54 -7.74
CA GLU A 552 -13.35 -40.43 -9.15
C GLU A 552 -12.94 -39.09 -9.77
N GLU A 553 -13.19 -37.96 -9.11
CA GLU A 553 -12.78 -36.64 -9.60
C GLU A 553 -11.24 -36.47 -9.61
N ALA A 554 -10.55 -37.07 -8.63
CA ALA A 554 -9.09 -37.11 -8.59
C ALA A 554 -8.52 -37.90 -9.78
N LYS A 555 -9.12 -39.05 -10.12
CA LYS A 555 -8.77 -39.83 -11.31
C LYS A 555 -9.04 -39.08 -12.62
N ALA A 556 -10.22 -38.44 -12.74
CA ALA A 556 -10.56 -37.65 -13.92
C ALA A 556 -9.60 -36.47 -14.14
N ASN A 557 -9.21 -35.80 -13.05
CA ASN A 557 -8.20 -34.75 -13.11
C ASN A 557 -6.81 -35.30 -13.47
N ALA A 558 -6.41 -36.42 -12.87
CA ALA A 558 -5.14 -37.08 -13.20
C ALA A 558 -5.07 -37.47 -14.68
N GLU A 559 -6.16 -37.96 -15.27
CA GLU A 559 -6.23 -38.26 -16.71
C GLU A 559 -6.06 -37.01 -17.58
N SER A 560 -6.66 -35.88 -17.18
CA SER A 560 -6.48 -34.59 -17.84
C SER A 560 -5.00 -34.13 -17.79
N TYR A 561 -4.36 -34.25 -16.63
CA TYR A 561 -2.94 -33.94 -16.48
C TYR A 561 -2.05 -34.88 -17.27
N ILE A 562 -2.37 -36.18 -17.33
CA ILE A 562 -1.67 -37.14 -18.17
C ILE A 562 -1.80 -36.73 -19.64
N LYS A 563 -3.01 -36.39 -20.11
CA LYS A 563 -3.24 -35.94 -21.49
C LYS A 563 -2.45 -34.68 -21.85
N GLN A 564 -2.33 -33.73 -20.92
CA GLN A 564 -1.52 -32.53 -21.10
C GLN A 564 -0.02 -32.84 -21.05
N SER A 565 0.42 -33.68 -20.11
CA SER A 565 1.82 -34.08 -19.97
C SER A 565 2.33 -34.89 -21.17
N LYS A 566 1.46 -35.67 -21.84
CA LYS A 566 1.74 -36.38 -23.09
C LYS A 566 2.10 -35.49 -24.27
N VAL A 567 1.82 -34.19 -24.19
CA VAL A 567 2.26 -33.21 -25.19
C VAL A 567 3.76 -32.93 -25.07
N ILE A 568 4.37 -33.20 -23.91
CA ILE A 568 5.73 -32.78 -23.56
C ILE A 568 6.62 -33.97 -23.18
N LEU A 569 6.06 -35.05 -22.61
CA LEU A 569 6.80 -36.18 -22.02
C LEU A 569 6.46 -37.51 -22.70
N ASP A 570 7.47 -38.37 -22.86
CA ASP A 570 7.33 -39.70 -23.46
C ASP A 570 6.60 -40.67 -22.50
N VAL A 571 5.50 -41.23 -22.97
CA VAL A 571 4.47 -41.91 -22.17
C VAL A 571 4.97 -43.21 -21.56
N LYS A 572 5.99 -43.83 -22.16
CA LYS A 572 6.49 -45.14 -21.74
C LYS A 572 7.13 -45.15 -20.35
N ASN A 573 7.52 -43.98 -19.83
CA ASN A 573 8.26 -43.86 -18.56
C ASN A 573 7.46 -43.17 -17.44
N LEU A 574 6.18 -42.89 -17.63
CA LEU A 574 5.34 -42.22 -16.63
C LEU A 574 4.69 -43.23 -15.68
N LYS A 575 5.00 -43.13 -14.37
CA LYS A 575 4.34 -43.90 -13.31
C LYS A 575 3.59 -42.96 -12.38
N VAL A 576 2.28 -43.15 -12.25
CA VAL A 576 1.42 -42.41 -11.30
C VAL A 576 1.54 -43.07 -9.93
N LEU A 577 1.99 -42.34 -8.93
CA LEU A 577 1.97 -42.76 -7.52
C LEU A 577 0.77 -42.08 -6.85
N PHE A 578 -0.09 -42.87 -6.21
CA PHE A 578 -1.27 -42.42 -5.47
C PHE A 578 -0.94 -42.11 -4.01
#